data_AF-A0A3B0MV88-F1
#
_entry.id   AF-A0A3B0MV88-F1
#
_cell.length_a   1.000
_cell.length_b   1.000
_cell.length_c   1.000
_cell.angle_alpha   90.00
_cell.angle_beta   90.00
_cell.angle_gamma   90.00
#
_symmetry.space_group_name_H-M   'P 1'
#
loop_
_entity.id
_entity.type
_entity.pdbx_description
1 polymer ?
#
loop_
_entity_poly.entity_id
_entity_poly.type
_entity_poly.pdbx_seq_one_letter_code
_entity_poly.pdbx_strand_id
1 'polypeptide(L)'
;MVEKEMKKRELRSGVSVGLNKGHTVTPIPLTSSVRPSRRKGLKTNRSALVSEVIREVCGFAPYERNLIELVKIGSASTSKRAFKFAKRRLGTHRRAKAKMNEVANIVEQQRKRRA
;
A
#
# COMPACT_ATOMS: atom_id res chain seq x y z
N MET A 1 25.43 0.71 3.25
CA MET A 1 24.94 0.06 4.48
C MET A 1 24.01 1.04 5.17
N VAL A 2 22.69 0.82 5.14
CA VAL A 2 21.75 1.71 5.83
C VAL A 2 21.69 1.24 7.28
N GLU A 3 22.24 2.01 8.21
CA GLU A 3 22.00 1.82 9.64
C GLU A 3 20.48 1.89 9.85
N LYS A 4 19.87 0.74 10.10
CA LYS A 4 18.50 0.70 10.57
C LYS A 4 18.54 1.22 12.00
N GLU A 5 18.14 2.48 12.20
CA GLU A 5 17.83 3.00 13.53
C GLU A 5 16.96 1.96 14.26
N MET A 6 17.53 1.37 15.31
CA MET A 6 16.80 0.40 16.12
C MET A 6 15.69 1.16 16.83
N LYS A 7 14.43 0.89 16.49
CA LYS A 7 13.29 1.46 17.22
C LYS A 7 13.35 1.00 18.68
N LYS A 8 13.93 1.83 19.54
CA LYS A 8 14.10 1.57 20.97
C LYS A 8 12.71 1.62 21.59
N ARG A 9 12.26 0.53 22.21
CA ARG A 9 11.04 0.56 23.03
C ARG A 9 11.34 1.47 24.22
N GLU A 10 10.46 2.42 24.50
CA GLU A 10 10.55 3.26 25.69
C GLU A 10 10.55 2.37 26.95
N LEU A 11 11.40 2.74 27.91
CA LEU A 11 11.49 2.07 29.20
C LEU A 11 10.17 2.29 29.96
N ARG A 12 9.68 1.21 30.57
CA ARG A 12 8.47 1.25 31.39
C ARG A 12 8.79 1.92 32.72
N SER A 13 7.90 2.77 33.21
CA SER A 13 8.14 3.64 34.37
C SER A 13 7.85 2.98 35.73
N GLY A 14 7.50 1.68 35.77
CA GLY A 14 7.17 0.99 37.02
C GLY A 14 5.79 1.33 37.60
N VAL A 15 5.04 2.23 36.97
CA VAL A 15 3.71 2.67 37.43
C VAL A 15 2.61 1.72 36.98
N SER A 16 1.52 1.64 37.75
CA SER A 16 0.37 0.76 37.48
C SER A 16 -0.58 1.29 36.40
N VAL A 17 -0.59 2.60 36.15
CA VAL A 17 -1.47 3.29 35.20
C VAL A 17 -0.70 4.31 34.36
N GLY A 18 -1.24 4.71 33.20
CA GLY A 18 -0.59 5.63 32.25
C GLY A 18 0.01 4.94 31.01
N LEU A 19 0.53 5.74 30.08
CA LEU A 19 1.02 5.26 28.77
C LEU A 19 2.26 4.36 28.87
N ASN A 20 3.19 4.72 29.78
CA ASN A 20 4.42 3.98 30.04
C ASN A 20 4.34 3.08 31.28
N LYS A 21 3.13 2.69 31.67
CA LYS A 21 2.88 1.74 32.75
C LYS A 21 3.50 0.37 32.49
N GLY A 22 3.72 -0.36 33.57
CA GLY A 22 4.26 -1.72 33.58
C GLY A 22 5.61 -1.81 34.31
N HIS A 23 6.02 -3.04 34.59
CA HIS A 23 7.28 -3.32 35.26
C HIS A 23 8.48 -2.86 34.43
N THR A 24 9.48 -2.28 35.09
CA THR A 24 10.71 -1.80 34.46
C THR A 24 11.53 -2.99 33.96
N VAL A 25 11.51 -3.24 32.65
CA VAL A 25 12.25 -4.32 31.99
C VAL A 25 13.19 -3.71 30.95
N THR A 26 14.35 -4.32 30.72
CA THR A 26 15.24 -4.00 29.61
C THR A 26 14.67 -4.57 28.30
N PRO A 27 14.14 -3.73 27.38
CA PRO A 27 13.49 -4.26 26.19
C PRO A 27 14.52 -4.78 25.18
N ILE A 28 14.34 -6.02 24.72
CA ILE A 28 15.11 -6.57 23.61
C ILE A 28 14.79 -5.74 22.35
N PRO A 29 15.80 -5.25 21.61
CA PRO A 29 15.57 -4.47 20.40
C PRO A 29 14.80 -5.30 19.36
N LEU A 30 13.86 -4.66 18.67
CA LEU A 30 13.02 -5.30 17.65
C LEU A 30 13.78 -5.74 16.39
N THR A 31 15.11 -5.59 16.37
CA THR A 31 15.98 -5.99 15.25
C THR A 31 16.17 -7.49 15.13
N SER A 32 15.71 -8.29 16.10
CA SER A 32 15.61 -9.73 15.91
C SER A 32 14.78 -10.02 14.66
N SER A 33 15.46 -10.57 13.65
CA SER A 33 14.97 -10.93 12.32
C SER A 33 13.44 -11.10 12.26
N VAL A 34 12.78 -10.27 11.44
CA VAL A 34 11.32 -10.35 11.24
C VAL A 34 10.97 -11.80 10.92
N ARG A 35 10.15 -12.42 11.78
CA ARG A 35 9.75 -13.83 11.65
C ARG A 35 9.31 -14.13 10.20
N PRO A 36 9.74 -15.25 9.59
CA PRO A 36 9.37 -15.58 8.21
C PRO A 36 7.86 -15.51 7.92
N SER A 37 7.01 -15.88 8.89
CA SER A 37 5.55 -15.77 8.76
C SER A 37 5.05 -14.34 8.51
N ARG A 38 5.74 -13.32 9.02
CA ARG A 38 5.41 -11.89 8.80
C ARG A 38 5.91 -11.36 7.45
N ARG A 39 6.73 -12.12 6.71
CA ARG A 39 7.22 -11.76 5.37
C ARG A 39 6.27 -12.19 4.26
N LYS A 40 5.25 -13.00 4.57
CA LYS A 40 4.25 -13.47 3.59
C LYS A 40 3.49 -12.28 3.00
N GLY A 41 3.44 -12.19 1.67
CA GLY A 41 2.75 -11.12 0.94
C GLY A 41 3.60 -9.92 0.55
N LEU A 42 4.89 -9.90 0.90
CA LEU A 42 5.83 -8.90 0.39
C LEU A 42 6.08 -9.09 -1.11
N LYS A 43 6.15 -7.99 -1.85
CA LYS A 43 6.51 -8.01 -3.27
C LYS A 43 8.01 -8.30 -3.40
N THR A 44 8.35 -9.36 -4.12
CA THR A 44 9.75 -9.68 -4.50
C THR A 44 10.03 -9.18 -5.92
N ASN A 45 11.30 -8.94 -6.27
CA ASN A 45 11.68 -8.49 -7.61
C ASN A 45 11.17 -9.42 -8.71
N ARG A 46 11.27 -10.75 -8.49
CA ARG A 46 10.71 -11.76 -9.39
C ARG A 46 9.19 -11.62 -9.54
N SER A 47 8.46 -11.49 -8.44
CA SER A 47 6.99 -11.34 -8.50
C SER A 47 6.53 -10.05 -9.19
N ALA A 48 7.32 -8.98 -9.07
CA ALA A 48 7.06 -7.71 -9.74
C ALA A 48 7.18 -7.85 -11.25
N LEU A 49 8.31 -8.40 -11.73
CA LEU A 49 8.56 -8.65 -13.15
C LEU A 49 7.47 -9.53 -13.76
N VAL A 50 7.13 -10.65 -13.12
CA VAL A 50 6.08 -11.56 -13.62
C VAL A 50 4.72 -10.86 -13.69
N SER A 51 4.37 -10.04 -12.69
CA SER A 51 3.08 -9.31 -12.69
C SER A 51 3.02 -8.24 -13.77
N GLU A 52 4.14 -7.60 -14.11
CA GLU A 52 4.22 -6.59 -15.17
C GLU A 52 4.03 -7.23 -16.55
N VAL A 53 4.70 -8.36 -16.82
CA VAL A 53 4.55 -9.12 -18.08
C VAL A 53 3.10 -9.59 -18.27
N ILE A 54 2.49 -10.19 -17.24
CA ILE A 54 1.09 -10.65 -17.33
C ILE A 54 0.14 -9.49 -17.68
N ARG A 55 0.39 -8.31 -17.09
CA ARG A 55 -0.47 -7.15 -17.28
C ARG A 55 -0.32 -6.50 -18.64
N GLU A 56 0.87 -6.56 -19.23
CA GLU A 56 1.10 -6.16 -20.62
C GLU A 56 0.35 -7.07 -21.60
N VAL A 57 0.39 -8.39 -21.37
CA VAL A 57 -0.26 -9.38 -22.25
C VAL A 57 -1.79 -9.40 -22.09
N CYS A 58 -2.31 -9.44 -20.86
CA CYS A 58 -3.74 -9.56 -20.60
C CYS A 58 -4.49 -8.21 -20.68
N GLY A 59 -3.80 -7.10 -20.47
CA GLY A 59 -4.40 -5.77 -20.44
C GLY A 59 -5.28 -5.52 -19.20
N PHE A 60 -6.27 -4.63 -19.35
CA PHE A 60 -7.14 -4.16 -18.26
C PHE A 60 -8.55 -4.76 -18.34
N ALA A 61 -9.10 -5.09 -17.16
CA ALA A 61 -10.49 -5.52 -17.08
C ALA A 61 -11.46 -4.38 -17.45
N PRO A 62 -12.69 -4.67 -17.92
CA PRO A 62 -13.65 -3.65 -18.34
C PRO A 62 -13.94 -2.57 -17.29
N TYR A 63 -14.00 -2.95 -16.01
CA TYR A 63 -14.23 -1.99 -14.93
C TYR A 63 -13.01 -1.10 -14.66
N GLU A 64 -11.80 -1.60 -14.91
CA GLU A 64 -10.55 -0.85 -14.75
C GLU A 64 -10.38 0.14 -15.91
N ARG A 65 -10.79 -0.23 -17.12
CA ARG A 65 -10.81 0.70 -18.28
C ARG A 65 -11.68 1.94 -18.01
N ASN A 66 -12.90 1.74 -17.50
CA ASN A 66 -13.78 2.85 -17.10
C ASN A 66 -13.16 3.70 -15.97
N LEU A 67 -12.53 3.07 -14.97
CA LEU A 67 -11.83 3.82 -13.92
C LEU A 67 -10.68 4.67 -14.46
N ILE A 68 -9.90 4.13 -15.40
CA ILE A 68 -8.81 4.84 -16.06
C ILE A 68 -9.35 6.07 -16.82
N GLU A 69 -10.46 5.92 -17.55
CA GLU A 69 -11.11 7.03 -18.26
C GLU A 69 -11.58 8.13 -17.30
N LEU A 70 -12.27 7.76 -16.21
CA LEU A 70 -12.71 8.72 -15.21
C LEU A 70 -11.54 9.46 -14.54
N VAL A 71 -10.43 8.77 -14.28
CA VAL A 71 -9.23 9.37 -13.70
C VAL A 71 -8.48 10.24 -14.71
N LYS A 72 -8.48 9.89 -16.01
CA LYS A 72 -7.85 10.68 -17.07
C LYS A 72 -8.45 12.07 -17.20
N ILE A 73 -9.77 12.21 -16.98
CA ILE A 73 -10.48 13.51 -17.01
C ILE A 73 -9.90 14.50 -15.98
N GLY A 74 -9.43 14.02 -14.83
CA GLY A 74 -8.66 14.84 -13.88
C GLY A 74 -9.45 15.82 -12.99
N SER A 75 -10.77 15.92 -13.14
CA SER A 75 -11.62 16.76 -12.27
C SER A 75 -11.91 16.10 -10.91
N ALA A 76 -12.03 16.92 -9.85
CA ALA A 76 -12.36 16.49 -8.49
C ALA A 76 -13.75 15.82 -8.37
N SER A 77 -14.72 16.25 -9.18
CA SER A 77 -16.04 15.62 -9.20
C SER A 77 -15.95 14.20 -9.81
N THR A 78 -15.14 14.04 -10.85
CA THR A 78 -14.94 12.77 -11.55
C THR A 78 -14.14 11.78 -10.72
N SER A 79 -13.14 12.23 -9.94
CA SER A 79 -12.38 11.35 -9.03
C SER A 79 -13.26 10.79 -7.90
N LYS A 80 -14.20 11.59 -7.37
CA LYS A 80 -15.21 11.11 -6.40
C LYS A 80 -16.16 10.08 -7.02
N ARG A 81 -16.56 10.28 -8.28
CA ARG A 81 -17.37 9.31 -9.05
C ARG A 81 -16.61 8.01 -9.29
N ALA A 82 -15.34 8.08 -9.70
CA ALA A 82 -14.47 6.93 -9.87
C ALA A 82 -14.33 6.13 -8.56
N PHE A 83 -14.14 6.82 -7.44
CA PHE A 83 -14.05 6.18 -6.14
C PHE A 83 -15.34 5.43 -5.76
N LYS A 84 -16.50 6.05 -5.98
CA LYS A 84 -17.81 5.41 -5.74
C LYS A 84 -18.03 4.20 -6.64
N PHE A 85 -17.62 4.29 -7.91
CA PHE A 85 -17.66 3.16 -8.85
C PHE A 85 -16.74 2.01 -8.39
N ALA A 86 -15.48 2.30 -8.05
CA ALA A 86 -14.53 1.32 -7.54
C ALA A 86 -15.03 0.65 -6.26
N LYS A 87 -15.61 1.43 -5.32
CA LYS A 87 -16.20 0.88 -4.09
C LYS A 87 -17.38 -0.04 -4.39
N ARG A 88 -18.24 0.30 -5.35
CA ARG A 88 -19.36 -0.56 -5.77
C ARG A 88 -18.88 -1.87 -6.41
N ARG A 89 -17.74 -1.86 -7.11
CA ARG A 89 -17.16 -3.06 -7.75
C ARG A 89 -16.33 -3.93 -6.78
N LEU A 90 -15.57 -3.33 -5.88
CA LEU A 90 -14.62 -4.02 -4.98
C LEU A 90 -15.16 -4.23 -3.54
N GLY A 91 -16.30 -3.63 -3.22
CA GLY A 91 -17.01 -3.73 -1.94
C GLY A 91 -16.53 -2.75 -0.86
N THR A 92 -15.23 -2.69 -0.57
CA THR A 92 -14.70 -1.95 0.59
C THR A 92 -13.95 -0.66 0.22
N HIS A 93 -13.97 0.30 1.14
CA HIS A 93 -13.26 1.59 0.97
C HIS A 93 -11.74 1.40 0.82
N ARG A 94 -11.13 0.51 1.61
CA ARG A 94 -9.68 0.25 1.56
C ARG A 94 -9.26 -0.32 0.20
N ARG A 95 -10.01 -1.27 -0.35
CA ARG A 95 -9.73 -1.85 -1.68
C ARG A 95 -9.93 -0.82 -2.79
N ALA A 96 -11.00 -0.03 -2.72
CA ALA A 96 -11.25 1.06 -3.67
C ALA A 96 -10.11 2.09 -3.67
N LYS A 97 -9.64 2.51 -2.49
CA LYS A 97 -8.50 3.44 -2.36
C LYS A 97 -7.22 2.85 -2.96
N ALA A 98 -6.94 1.58 -2.68
CA ALA A 98 -5.78 0.89 -3.25
C ALA A 98 -5.84 0.84 -4.79
N LYS A 99 -7.00 0.47 -5.35
CA LYS A 99 -7.20 0.43 -6.81
C LYS A 99 -7.13 1.82 -7.45
N MET A 100 -7.62 2.86 -6.79
CA MET A 100 -7.51 4.24 -7.27
C MET A 100 -6.06 4.72 -7.33
N ASN A 101 -5.25 4.43 -6.30
CA ASN A 101 -3.82 4.76 -6.31
C ASN A 101 -3.10 4.03 -7.45
N GLU A 102 -3.43 2.76 -7.66
CA GLU A 102 -2.89 1.97 -8.77
C GLU A 102 -3.26 2.57 -10.14
N VAL A 103 -4.53 2.92 -10.35
CA VAL A 103 -5.02 3.55 -11.59
C VAL A 103 -4.38 4.91 -11.83
N ALA A 104 -4.21 5.72 -10.79
CA ALA A 104 -3.54 7.02 -10.89
C ALA A 104 -2.09 6.86 -11.38
N ASN A 105 -1.34 5.91 -10.81
CA ASN A 105 0.03 5.62 -11.21
C ASN A 105 0.11 5.16 -12.67
N ILE A 106 -0.84 4.33 -13.14
CA ILE A 106 -0.90 3.90 -14.55
C ILE A 106 -1.11 5.10 -15.47
N VAL A 107 -2.05 5.98 -15.12
CA VAL A 107 -2.34 7.18 -15.93
C VAL A 107 -1.11 8.09 -15.99
N GLU A 108 -0.38 8.24 -14.89
CA GLU A 108 0.87 8.99 -14.87
C GLU A 108 1.94 8.34 -15.76
N GLN A 109 2.14 7.02 -15.68
CA GLN A 109 3.07 6.29 -16.55
C GLN A 109 2.69 6.41 -18.02
N GLN A 110 1.39 6.35 -18.35
CA GLN A 110 0.90 6.56 -19.72
C GLN A 110 1.18 7.97 -20.23
N ARG A 111 1.05 8.99 -19.37
CA ARG A 111 1.40 10.38 -19.71
C ARG A 111 2.91 10.52 -19.96
N LYS A 112 3.75 9.93 -19.09
CA LYS A 112 5.21 9.96 -19.22
C LYS A 112 5.74 9.22 -20.45
N ARG A 113 5.09 8.12 -20.86
CA ARG A 113 5.46 7.38 -22.07
C ARG A 113 5.09 8.10 -23.36
N ARG A 114 4.06 8.96 -23.31
CA ARG A 114 3.59 9.73 -24.47
C ARG A 114 4.38 11.02 -24.70
N ALA A 115 4.90 11.59 -23.61
CA ALA A 115 5.86 12.70 -23.66
C ALA A 115 7.20 12.19 -24.18
#